data_AF-A0AAV0B0D6-F1
#
_entry.id   AF-A0AAV0B0D6-F1
#
_cell.length_a   1.000
_cell.length_b   1.000
_cell.length_c   1.000
_cell.angle_alpha   90.00
_cell.angle_beta   90.00
_cell.angle_gamma   90.00
#
_symmetry.space_group_name_H-M   'P 1'
#
loop_
_entity.id
_entity.type
_entity.pdbx_description
1 polymer ?
#
loop_
_entity_poly.entity_id
_entity_poly.type
_entity_poly.pdbx_seq_one_letter_code
_entity_poly.pdbx_strand_id
1 'polypeptide(L)'
;MISRIPGSEIIYRYIKSSHQNNPFRTLLKMLLVFFIIRTWRQSRTRGDFGPDQSCLKLTKKVDKLIAEWEPEPLVENIPVTTQSLLCPPIIIGIPDIRPKILYGEPALRFTESMEGEAMIYPKDIRTVTNLASINFGGLIGDKHIKL
;
A
#
# COMPACT_ATOMS: atom_id res chain seq x y z
N MET A 1 24.49 45.04 -47.89
CA MET A 1 25.69 44.40 -47.31
C MET A 1 25.23 43.37 -46.25
N ILE A 2 24.64 42.24 -46.67
CA ILE A 2 24.17 41.12 -45.79
C ILE A 2 24.82 39.78 -46.19
N SER A 3 25.76 39.81 -47.14
CA SER A 3 26.34 38.67 -47.85
C SER A 3 27.50 37.99 -47.10
N ARG A 4 27.39 37.78 -45.78
CA ARG A 4 28.46 37.09 -45.00
C ARG A 4 28.00 35.85 -44.22
N ILE A 5 26.76 35.41 -44.39
CA ILE A 5 26.29 34.14 -43.83
C ILE A 5 25.71 33.32 -44.98
N PRO A 6 26.39 32.27 -45.45
CA PRO A 6 25.81 31.39 -46.47
C PRO A 6 24.53 30.76 -45.90
N GLY A 7 23.39 31.05 -46.53
CA GLY A 7 22.06 30.60 -46.11
C GLY A 7 21.11 31.67 -45.58
N SER A 8 21.58 32.89 -45.28
CA SER A 8 20.69 33.98 -44.82
C SER A 8 19.80 34.55 -45.95
N GLU A 9 20.23 34.44 -47.20
CA GLU A 9 19.46 34.89 -48.37
C GLU A 9 18.18 34.04 -48.58
N ILE A 10 18.23 32.74 -48.27
CA ILE A 10 17.05 31.85 -48.31
C ILE A 10 16.02 32.30 -47.26
N ILE A 11 16.46 32.62 -46.05
CA ILE A 11 15.58 33.07 -44.96
C ILE A 11 14.91 34.39 -45.35
N TYR A 12 15.69 35.32 -45.93
CA TYR A 12 15.17 36.59 -46.41
C TYR A 12 14.15 36.43 -47.54
N ARG A 13 14.44 35.59 -48.55
CA ARG A 13 13.49 35.25 -49.62
C ARG A 13 12.23 34.56 -49.11
N TYR A 14 12.35 33.67 -48.12
CA TYR A 14 11.21 33.00 -47.49
C TYR A 14 10.31 34.00 -46.76
N ILE A 15 10.88 34.92 -45.98
CA ILE A 15 10.12 35.97 -45.28
C ILE A 15 9.44 36.91 -46.28
N LYS A 16 10.14 37.30 -47.35
CA LYS A 16 9.64 38.21 -48.40
C LYS A 16 8.54 37.56 -49.27
N SER A 17 8.69 36.29 -49.62
CA SER A 17 7.68 35.54 -50.40
C SER A 17 6.49 35.09 -49.55
N SER A 18 6.68 34.84 -48.26
CA SER A 18 5.61 34.42 -47.35
C SER A 18 4.72 35.57 -46.85
N HIS A 19 5.05 36.83 -47.19
CA HIS A 19 4.22 38.01 -46.88
C HIS A 19 2.90 38.06 -47.63
N GLN A 20 2.75 37.31 -48.75
CA GLN A 20 1.51 37.31 -49.53
C GLN A 20 0.40 36.42 -48.96
N ASN A 21 0.72 35.41 -48.14
CA ASN A 21 -0.25 34.35 -47.83
C ASN A 21 -0.65 34.19 -46.35
N ASN A 22 -0.15 34.99 -45.39
CA ASN A 22 -0.68 35.23 -44.03
C ASN A 22 0.46 35.72 -43.10
N PRO A 23 0.67 37.03 -42.93
CA PRO A 23 1.80 37.57 -42.16
C PRO A 23 1.77 37.15 -40.68
N PHE A 24 0.57 37.09 -40.09
CA PHE A 24 0.38 36.74 -38.68
C PHE A 24 0.84 35.31 -38.34
N ARG A 25 0.46 34.32 -39.18
CA ARG A 25 0.83 32.91 -38.99
C ARG A 25 2.35 32.69 -39.02
N THR A 26 3.03 33.45 -39.87
CA THR A 26 4.49 33.35 -40.04
C THR A 26 5.23 33.99 -38.86
N LEU A 27 4.73 35.14 -38.36
CA LEU A 27 5.26 35.80 -37.18
C LEU A 27 5.12 34.91 -35.93
N LEU A 28 3.95 34.29 -35.75
CA LEU A 28 3.71 33.35 -34.65
C LEU A 28 4.68 32.17 -34.69
N LYS A 29 4.96 31.62 -35.88
CA LYS A 29 5.91 30.51 -36.05
C LYS A 29 7.34 30.92 -35.68
N MET A 30 7.79 32.11 -36.09
CA MET A 30 9.11 32.62 -35.68
C MET A 30 9.19 32.85 -34.16
N LEU A 31 8.15 33.42 -33.56
CA LEU A 31 8.07 33.61 -32.12
C LEU A 31 8.13 32.28 -31.37
N LEU A 32 7.41 31.26 -31.87
CA LEU A 32 7.40 29.93 -31.27
C LEU A 32 8.76 29.23 -31.36
N VAL A 33 9.43 29.30 -32.51
CA VAL A 33 10.81 28.77 -32.67
C VAL A 33 11.78 29.48 -31.73
N PHE A 34 11.68 30.82 -31.64
CA PHE A 34 12.48 31.60 -30.70
C PHE A 34 12.22 31.20 -29.24
N PHE A 35 10.94 31.01 -28.88
CA PHE A 35 10.55 30.60 -27.53
C PHE A 35 11.07 29.20 -27.17
N ILE A 36 11.02 28.26 -28.11
CA ILE A 36 11.60 26.92 -27.95
C ILE A 36 13.10 27.02 -27.68
N ILE A 37 13.83 27.79 -28.50
CA ILE A 37 15.28 27.97 -28.33
C ILE A 37 15.60 28.64 -26.99
N ARG A 38 14.84 29.68 -26.60
CA ARG A 38 14.98 30.36 -25.31
C ARG A 38 14.76 29.41 -24.15
N THR A 39 13.69 28.64 -24.19
CA THR A 39 13.30 27.69 -23.13
C THR A 39 14.33 26.58 -23.01
N TRP A 40 14.80 26.05 -24.14
CA TRP A 40 15.86 25.04 -24.16
C TRP A 40 17.17 25.59 -23.59
N ARG A 41 17.57 26.82 -23.93
CA ARG A 41 18.75 27.47 -23.33
C ARG A 41 18.57 27.73 -21.84
N GLN A 42 17.39 28.12 -21.39
CA GLN A 42 17.08 28.40 -19.98
C GLN A 42 16.98 27.12 -19.13
N SER A 43 16.62 25.99 -19.72
CA SER A 43 16.59 24.68 -19.05
C SER A 43 17.97 24.25 -18.55
N ARG A 44 19.05 24.66 -19.22
CA ARG A 44 20.43 24.42 -18.76
C ARG A 44 20.79 25.20 -17.50
N THR A 45 20.22 26.39 -17.30
CA THR A 45 20.51 27.25 -16.13
C THR A 45 19.55 27.03 -14.96
N ARG A 46 18.53 26.17 -15.11
CA ARG A 46 17.65 25.71 -14.03
C ARG A 46 18.13 24.42 -13.34
N GLY A 47 19.36 23.98 -13.65
CA GLY A 47 20.01 22.85 -12.97
C GLY A 47 20.45 23.12 -11.53
N ASP A 48 20.36 24.36 -11.03
CA ASP A 48 20.83 24.75 -9.69
C ASP A 48 19.74 24.79 -8.60
N PHE A 49 18.54 24.27 -8.87
CA PHE A 49 17.67 23.78 -7.80
C PHE A 49 17.81 22.26 -7.73
N GLY A 50 19.02 21.82 -7.38
CA GLY A 50 19.37 20.41 -7.29
C GLY A 50 18.56 19.70 -6.19
N PRO A 51 18.18 18.43 -6.39
CA PRO A 51 17.45 17.61 -5.40
C PRO A 51 18.24 17.35 -4.10
N ASP A 52 19.50 17.77 -4.00
CA ASP A 52 20.43 17.33 -2.95
C ASP A 52 20.41 18.23 -1.68
N GLN A 53 20.08 19.52 -1.81
CA GLN A 53 20.12 20.43 -0.65
C GLN A 53 18.93 20.28 0.30
N SER A 54 17.84 19.65 -0.14
CA SER A 54 16.67 19.34 0.71
C SER A 54 16.78 17.97 1.40
N CYS A 55 17.59 17.04 0.86
CA CYS A 55 17.65 15.68 1.38
C CYS A 55 18.40 15.61 2.73
N LEU A 56 19.46 16.41 2.92
CA LEU A 56 20.26 16.40 4.15
C LEU A 56 19.54 17.00 5.37
N LYS A 57 18.54 17.86 5.17
CA LYS A 57 17.76 18.46 6.28
C LYS A 57 16.69 17.52 6.84
N LEU A 58 16.31 16.49 6.08
CA LEU A 58 15.24 15.57 6.48
C LEU A 58 15.73 14.53 7.49
N THR A 59 16.96 14.01 7.37
CA THR A 59 17.48 12.96 8.27
C THR A 59 17.44 13.40 9.74
N LYS A 60 18.02 14.57 10.06
CA LYS A 60 18.04 15.09 11.45
C LYS A 60 16.65 15.40 12.01
N LYS A 61 15.70 15.76 11.14
CA LYS A 61 14.32 16.05 11.55
C LYS A 61 13.54 14.77 11.82
N VAL A 62 13.75 13.74 11.00
CA VAL A 62 13.13 12.42 11.17
C VAL A 62 13.62 11.74 12.45
N ASP A 63 14.91 11.78 12.76
CA ASP A 63 15.46 11.21 14.00
C ASP A 63 14.83 11.84 15.26
N LYS A 64 14.61 13.16 15.23
CA LYS A 64 13.90 13.86 16.31
C LYS A 64 12.44 13.41 16.43
N LEU A 65 11.74 13.23 15.32
CA LEU A 65 10.35 12.77 15.32
C LEU A 65 10.21 11.32 15.79
N ILE A 66 11.19 10.46 15.48
CA ILE A 66 11.22 9.07 15.98
C ILE A 66 11.47 9.05 17.48
N ALA A 67 12.37 9.90 17.99
CA ALA A 67 12.66 9.99 19.42
C ALA A 67 11.50 10.55 20.26
N GLU A 68 10.67 11.42 19.67
CA GLU A 68 9.46 11.98 20.29
C GLU A 68 8.24 11.06 20.15
N TRP A 69 8.30 10.06 19.26
CA TRP A 69 7.19 9.16 19.02
C TRP A 69 7.14 8.03 20.06
N GLU A 70 6.14 8.07 20.92
CA GLU A 70 5.76 6.94 21.76
C GLU A 70 4.71 6.10 21.00
N PRO A 71 4.98 4.81 20.71
CA PRO A 71 4.00 3.95 20.06
C PRO A 71 2.78 3.80 20.98
N GLU A 72 1.60 3.96 20.40
CA GLU A 72 0.37 3.59 21.10
C GLU A 72 0.45 2.10 21.48
N PRO A 73 0.05 1.73 22.72
CA PRO A 73 0.03 0.33 23.11
C PRO A 73 -0.85 -0.47 22.14
N LEU A 74 -0.29 -1.56 21.58
CA LEU A 74 -0.97 -2.41 20.60
C LEU A 74 -2.29 -3.00 21.09
N VAL A 75 -2.51 -3.01 22.40
CA VAL A 75 -3.71 -3.50 23.08
C VAL A 75 -3.95 -2.59 24.29
N GLU A 76 -5.12 -1.97 24.38
CA GLU A 76 -5.58 -1.32 25.62
C GLU A 76 -5.54 -2.35 26.77
N ASN A 77 -5.29 -1.94 28.01
CA ASN A 77 -5.25 -2.87 29.15
C ASN A 77 -6.67 -3.37 29.46
N ILE A 78 -7.15 -4.31 28.65
CA ILE A 78 -8.44 -4.96 28.75
C ILE A 78 -8.32 -5.95 29.92
N PRO A 79 -9.28 -6.01 30.85
CA PRO A 79 -9.21 -6.98 31.94
C PRO A 79 -9.15 -8.40 31.38
N VAL A 80 -8.31 -9.25 31.99
CA VAL A 80 -8.02 -10.63 31.56
C VAL A 80 -9.30 -11.43 31.25
N THR A 81 -10.36 -11.19 32.01
CA THR A 81 -11.69 -11.80 31.80
C THR A 81 -12.26 -11.55 30.40
N THR A 82 -12.20 -10.32 29.90
CA THR A 82 -12.72 -9.97 28.56
C THR A 82 -11.77 -10.39 27.45
N GLN A 83 -10.47 -10.47 27.70
CA GLN A 83 -9.51 -11.00 26.72
C GLN A 83 -9.87 -12.44 26.33
N SER A 84 -10.37 -13.22 27.29
CA SER A 84 -10.76 -14.61 27.04
C SER A 84 -11.92 -14.75 26.04
N LEU A 85 -12.81 -13.77 25.99
CA LEU A 85 -13.95 -13.72 25.06
C LEU A 85 -13.54 -13.26 23.66
N LEU A 86 -12.43 -12.52 23.55
CA LEU A 86 -11.89 -12.05 22.28
C LEU A 86 -11.01 -13.11 21.61
N CYS A 87 -10.50 -14.09 22.37
CA CYS A 87 -9.71 -15.18 21.82
C CYS A 87 -10.57 -16.10 20.94
N PRO A 88 -10.15 -16.37 19.69
CA PRO A 88 -10.85 -17.34 18.85
C PRO A 88 -10.78 -18.75 19.48
N PRO A 89 -11.82 -19.58 19.30
CA PRO A 89 -11.80 -20.97 19.77
C PRO A 89 -10.75 -21.78 19.02
N ILE A 90 -10.06 -22.67 19.75
CA ILE A 90 -9.01 -23.54 19.20
C ILE A 90 -9.57 -24.95 19.10
N ILE A 91 -9.41 -25.58 17.93
CA ILE A 91 -9.81 -26.97 17.69
C ILE A 91 -8.66 -27.89 18.10
N ILE A 92 -8.95 -28.90 18.93
CA ILE A 92 -7.98 -29.90 19.35
C ILE A 92 -8.19 -31.17 18.53
N GLY A 93 -7.14 -31.60 17.83
CA GLY A 93 -7.13 -32.85 17.07
C GLY A 93 -7.82 -32.73 15.70
N ILE A 94 -8.30 -33.86 15.20
CA ILE A 94 -8.93 -33.95 13.87
C ILE A 94 -10.33 -33.32 13.94
N PRO A 95 -10.68 -32.42 13.01
CA PRO A 95 -12.03 -31.87 12.95
C PRO A 95 -13.03 -32.95 12.54
N ASP A 96 -13.89 -33.35 13.48
CA ASP A 96 -14.99 -34.28 13.26
C ASP A 96 -16.33 -33.52 13.10
N ILE A 97 -17.44 -34.23 12.96
CA ILE A 97 -18.82 -33.70 13.05
C ILE A 97 -19.02 -32.99 14.40
N ARG A 98 -18.38 -33.51 15.45
CA ARG A 98 -18.41 -32.96 16.80
C ARG A 98 -17.00 -32.63 17.30
N PRO A 99 -16.36 -31.56 16.78
CA PRO A 99 -14.99 -31.26 17.15
C PRO A 99 -14.89 -30.86 18.63
N LYS A 100 -13.77 -31.26 19.23
CA LYS A 100 -13.36 -30.84 20.56
C LYS A 100 -12.67 -29.49 20.45
N ILE A 101 -13.16 -28.50 21.19
CA ILE A 101 -12.64 -27.14 21.17
C ILE A 101 -12.27 -26.67 22.58
N LEU A 102 -11.30 -25.75 22.63
CA LEU A 102 -11.05 -24.87 23.77
C LEU A 102 -11.68 -23.52 23.47
N TYR A 103 -12.33 -22.95 24.49
CA TYR A 103 -12.97 -21.64 24.39
C TYR A 103 -12.80 -20.87 25.69
N GLY A 104 -12.56 -19.56 25.61
CA GLY A 104 -12.39 -18.70 26.77
C GLY A 104 -11.01 -18.82 27.41
N GLU A 105 -10.97 -18.85 28.74
CA GLU A 105 -9.74 -18.93 29.54
C GLU A 105 -8.80 -20.08 29.17
N PRO A 106 -9.27 -21.32 28.92
CA PRO A 106 -8.36 -22.40 28.51
C PRO A 106 -7.74 -22.18 27.12
N ALA A 107 -8.43 -21.47 26.21
CA ALA A 107 -7.86 -21.14 24.90
C ALA A 107 -6.75 -20.09 25.02
N LEU A 108 -6.95 -19.05 25.84
CA LEU A 108 -5.90 -18.07 26.12
C LEU A 108 -4.65 -18.71 26.74
N ARG A 109 -4.83 -19.53 27.78
CA ARG A 109 -3.73 -20.24 28.45
C ARG A 109 -2.92 -21.09 27.47
N PHE A 110 -3.59 -21.69 26.49
CA PHE A 110 -2.94 -22.44 25.43
C PHE A 110 -2.10 -21.52 24.52
N THR A 111 -2.63 -20.38 24.10
CA THR A 111 -1.89 -19.42 23.25
C THR A 111 -0.73 -18.72 23.96
N GLU A 112 -0.85 -18.47 25.27
CA GLU A 112 0.18 -17.82 26.08
C GLU A 112 1.33 -18.78 26.45
N SER A 113 1.10 -20.08 26.38
CA SER A 113 2.13 -21.08 26.67
C SER A 113 3.21 -21.07 25.58
N MET A 114 4.43 -20.63 25.93
CA MET A 114 5.56 -20.48 25.02
C MET A 114 5.98 -21.77 24.29
N GLU A 115 5.61 -22.95 24.81
CA GLU A 115 6.02 -24.26 24.27
C GLU A 115 4.85 -25.08 23.72
N GLY A 116 3.61 -24.56 23.73
CA GLY A 116 2.43 -25.30 23.28
C GLY A 116 2.05 -26.52 24.17
N GLU A 117 2.74 -26.73 25.29
CA GLU A 117 2.47 -27.76 26.29
C GLU A 117 1.60 -27.24 27.46
N ALA A 118 0.64 -26.34 27.19
CA ALA A 118 -0.38 -26.06 28.19
C ALA A 118 -1.11 -27.37 28.53
N MET A 119 -1.10 -27.77 29.81
CA MET A 119 -1.82 -28.95 30.28
C MET A 119 -3.32 -28.75 30.04
N ILE A 120 -3.88 -29.48 29.06
CA ILE A 120 -5.31 -29.44 28.75
C ILE A 120 -6.03 -30.40 29.71
N TYR A 121 -6.82 -29.86 30.63
CA TYR A 121 -7.64 -30.68 31.51
C TYR A 121 -8.89 -31.19 30.77
N PRO A 122 -9.37 -32.41 31.07
CA PRO A 122 -10.57 -32.96 30.43
C PRO A 122 -11.84 -32.12 30.65
N LYS A 123 -11.87 -31.29 31.69
CA LYS A 123 -12.97 -30.37 32.00
C LYS A 123 -13.02 -29.14 31.08
N ASP A 124 -11.90 -28.77 30.48
CA ASP A 124 -11.77 -27.57 29.65
C ASP A 124 -12.19 -27.83 28.19
N ILE A 125 -12.22 -29.11 27.79
CA ILE A 125 -12.61 -29.53 26.46
C ILE A 125 -14.13 -29.48 26.32
N ARG A 126 -14.61 -28.65 25.40
CA ARG A 126 -16.02 -28.62 25.00
C ARG A 126 -16.19 -29.30 23.66
N THR A 127 -17.21 -30.13 23.55
CA THR A 127 -17.61 -30.71 22.26
C THR A 127 -18.68 -29.81 21.67
N VAL A 128 -18.43 -29.28 20.48
CA VAL A 128 -19.41 -28.48 19.73
C VAL A 128 -19.82 -29.22 18.48
N THR A 129 -20.94 -28.83 17.86
CA THR A 129 -21.40 -29.44 16.60
C THR A 129 -20.95 -28.54 15.43
N ASN A 130 -20.29 -29.11 14.44
CA ASN A 130 -19.75 -28.35 13.30
C ASN A 130 -20.81 -28.15 12.20
N LEU A 131 -21.46 -26.98 12.20
CA LEU A 131 -22.51 -26.62 11.24
C LEU A 131 -22.07 -26.66 9.77
N ALA A 132 -20.78 -26.55 9.49
CA ALA A 132 -20.23 -26.64 8.14
C ALA A 132 -19.96 -28.09 7.69
N SER A 133 -20.10 -29.07 8.59
CA SER A 133 -19.90 -30.48 8.23
C SER A 133 -21.11 -31.04 7.47
N ILE A 134 -20.85 -31.85 6.45
CA ILE A 134 -21.87 -32.48 5.60
C ILE A 134 -22.87 -33.30 6.43
N ASN A 135 -22.41 -33.89 7.53
CA ASN A 135 -23.24 -34.69 8.44
C ASN A 135 -23.50 -33.99 9.79
N PHE A 136 -23.64 -32.66 9.82
CA PHE A 136 -23.90 -31.91 11.06
C PHE A 136 -25.09 -32.47 11.86
N GLY A 137 -26.16 -32.86 11.16
CA GLY A 137 -27.36 -33.41 11.78
C GLY A 137 -27.24 -34.89 12.19
N GLY A 138 -26.13 -35.57 11.87
CA GLY A 138 -25.97 -37.00 12.11
C GLY A 138 -26.94 -37.89 11.33
N LEU A 139 -27.57 -37.35 10.29
CA LEU A 139 -28.65 -38.02 9.54
C LEU A 139 -28.11 -38.99 8.48
N ILE A 140 -26.89 -38.75 7.98
CA ILE A 140 -26.27 -39.62 6.97
C ILE A 140 -25.79 -40.90 7.66
N GLY A 141 -26.37 -42.03 7.27
CA GLY A 141 -26.07 -43.35 7.83
C GLY A 141 -27.02 -43.80 8.96
N ASP A 142 -28.01 -42.99 9.33
CA ASP A 142 -29.04 -43.39 10.29
C ASP A 142 -30.00 -44.43 9.67
N LYS A 143 -30.08 -45.61 10.29
CA LYS A 143 -30.95 -46.71 9.84
C LYS A 143 -32.44 -46.38 9.95
N HIS A 144 -32.81 -45.41 10.78
CA HIS A 144 -34.18 -44.95 10.97
C HIS A 144 -34.60 -43.90 9.94
N ILE A 145 -33.66 -43.36 9.16
CA ILE A 145 -33.90 -42.31 8.18
C ILE A 145 -33.57 -42.86 6.80
N LYS A 146 -34.60 -43.33 6.08
CA LYS A 146 -34.47 -43.60 4.64
C LYS A 146 -34.43 -42.27 3.91
N LEU A 147 -33.24 -41.91 3.41
CA LEU A 147 -33.05 -40.91 2.37
C LEU A 147 -33.58 -41.43 1.03
#